data_AF-Q2IH39-F1
#
_entry.id   AF-Q2IH39-F1
#
_cell.length_a   1.000
_cell.length_b   1.000
_cell.length_c   1.000
_cell.angle_alpha   90.00
_cell.angle_beta   90.00
_cell.angle_gamma   90.00
#
_symmetry.space_group_name_H-M   'P 1'
#
loop_
_entity.id
_entity.type
_entity.pdbx_description
1 polymer ?
#
loop_
_entity_poly.entity_id
_entity_poly.type
_entity_poly.pdbx_seq_one_letter_code
_entity_poly.pdbx_strand_id
1 'polypeptide(L)'
;MIHRLVLAALAAIAATTAAAQEVVFKDPVGDDNGPGKYVYPTDPVYKAGSFDLTQLKVTEKGDKVTFEITVNSDLEDPWGMPAPANFSVQMAIIHIQTGKGPSFTKGIPGTNVVFAKDSAWNKVVILSPQPAGRVRSEAKQKAADLLAAIVVPDETIGKGRTITGTVSKKDLGEGSIAKWGYQVLMQSNEGFPDKTDLLTRKVNEYEGQHRFGGGTDTDCDPHVMDVLAGKAVGDKSEIAAQHEMLAYECNPDGTVKKPATLKMVRK
;
A
#
# COMPACT_ATOMS: atom_id res chain seq x y z
N MET A 1 17.97 26.47 -69.39
CA MET A 1 17.23 25.46 -68.59
C MET A 1 18.06 25.11 -67.37
N ILE A 2 17.71 25.67 -66.21
CA ILE A 2 18.40 25.41 -64.94
C ILE A 2 17.53 24.39 -64.19
N HIS A 3 17.98 23.14 -64.12
CA HIS A 3 17.31 22.11 -63.30
C HIS A 3 17.75 22.26 -61.85
N ARG A 4 16.82 22.72 -61.00
CA ARG A 4 16.97 22.70 -59.53
C ARG A 4 16.65 21.30 -59.02
N LEU A 5 17.65 20.58 -58.52
CA LEU A 5 17.41 19.41 -57.66
C LEU A 5 16.91 19.90 -56.29
N VAL A 6 15.70 19.49 -55.93
CA VAL A 6 15.16 19.63 -54.57
C VAL A 6 15.52 18.35 -53.83
N LEU A 7 16.41 18.44 -52.85
CA LEU A 7 16.75 17.34 -51.96
C LEU A 7 15.75 17.35 -50.79
N ALA A 8 14.80 16.42 -50.77
CA ALA A 8 13.91 16.21 -49.64
C ALA A 8 14.65 15.40 -48.56
N ALA A 9 14.98 16.03 -47.45
CA ALA A 9 15.53 15.35 -46.29
C ALA A 9 14.39 14.68 -45.50
N LEU A 10 14.31 13.34 -45.53
CA LEU A 10 13.49 12.59 -44.58
C LEU A 10 14.18 12.59 -43.21
N ALA A 11 13.60 13.30 -42.24
CA ALA A 11 13.96 13.15 -40.84
C ALA A 11 13.32 11.86 -40.29
N ALA A 12 14.12 10.81 -40.11
CA ALA A 12 13.70 9.61 -39.40
C ALA A 12 13.61 9.93 -37.89
N ILE A 13 12.40 10.01 -37.35
CA ILE A 13 12.19 10.10 -35.90
C ILE A 13 12.42 8.71 -35.34
N ALA A 14 13.60 8.48 -34.74
CA ALA A 14 13.87 7.28 -33.97
C ALA A 14 13.05 7.34 -32.66
N ALA A 15 11.95 6.58 -32.60
CA ALA A 15 11.25 6.35 -31.35
C ALA A 15 12.12 5.46 -30.46
N THR A 16 12.87 6.06 -29.53
CA THR A 16 13.54 5.30 -28.47
C THR A 16 12.46 4.69 -27.58
N THR A 17 12.26 3.39 -27.65
CA THR A 17 11.46 2.67 -26.65
C THR A 17 12.19 2.79 -25.31
N ALA A 18 11.66 3.62 -24.41
CA ALA A 18 12.18 3.69 -23.04
C ALA A 18 12.07 2.29 -22.43
N ALA A 19 13.21 1.74 -21.99
CA ALA A 19 13.25 0.46 -21.30
C ALA A 19 12.38 0.53 -20.04
N ALA A 20 11.68 -0.58 -19.71
CA ALA A 20 10.91 -0.65 -18.49
C ALA A 20 11.85 -0.48 -17.28
N GLN A 21 11.47 0.39 -16.34
CA GLN A 21 12.15 0.48 -15.06
C GLN A 21 11.43 -0.42 -14.06
N GLU A 22 12.19 -1.10 -13.21
CA GLU A 22 11.66 -1.98 -12.17
C GLU A 22 12.37 -1.71 -10.85
N VAL A 23 11.61 -1.70 -9.75
CA VAL A 23 12.14 -1.74 -8.39
C VAL A 23 11.39 -2.79 -7.58
N VAL A 24 12.13 -3.61 -6.83
CA VAL A 24 11.58 -4.72 -6.04
C VAL A 24 12.07 -4.61 -4.60
N PHE A 25 11.13 -4.55 -3.66
CA PHE A 25 11.36 -4.64 -2.23
C PHE A 25 10.85 -5.99 -1.74
N LYS A 26 11.59 -6.59 -0.82
CA LYS A 26 11.23 -7.87 -0.20
C LYS A 26 10.96 -7.65 1.27
N ASP A 27 10.19 -8.56 1.82
CA ASP A 27 9.87 -8.61 3.23
C ASP A 27 10.03 -10.07 3.72
N PRO A 28 10.44 -10.29 4.99
CA PRO A 28 10.56 -11.64 5.51
C PRO A 28 9.18 -12.32 5.58
N VAL A 29 9.19 -13.61 5.91
CA VAL A 29 7.95 -14.37 6.12
C VAL A 29 7.69 -14.49 7.62
N GLY A 30 6.45 -14.31 8.02
CA GLY A 30 5.93 -14.62 9.36
C GLY A 30 5.93 -13.44 10.32
N ASP A 31 5.80 -12.22 9.80
CA ASP A 31 5.66 -10.99 10.57
C ASP A 31 4.35 -10.24 10.31
N ASP A 32 3.32 -10.93 9.84
CA ASP A 32 1.93 -10.47 9.78
C ASP A 32 1.22 -10.31 11.14
N ASN A 33 1.99 -10.00 12.18
CA ASN A 33 1.54 -9.86 13.57
C ASN A 33 1.69 -8.43 14.12
N GLY A 34 1.75 -7.44 13.22
CA GLY A 34 1.80 -6.01 13.49
C GLY A 34 2.98 -5.65 14.40
N PRO A 35 2.76 -5.09 15.60
CA PRO A 35 3.81 -4.79 16.57
C PRO A 35 4.39 -6.04 17.29
N GLY A 36 4.16 -7.25 16.75
CA GLY A 36 4.67 -8.51 17.29
C GLY A 36 3.70 -9.28 18.18
N LYS A 37 2.43 -8.84 18.26
CA LYS A 37 1.44 -9.41 19.19
C LYS A 37 0.03 -9.54 18.62
N TYR A 38 -0.21 -9.13 17.37
CA TYR A 38 -1.55 -9.24 16.81
C TYR A 38 -1.91 -10.69 16.52
N VAL A 39 -3.20 -10.96 16.68
CA VAL A 39 -3.80 -12.29 16.51
C VAL A 39 -4.82 -12.20 15.39
N TYR A 40 -4.74 -13.15 14.47
CA TYR A 40 -5.70 -13.26 13.36
C TYR A 40 -7.13 -13.48 13.86
N PRO A 41 -8.14 -13.08 13.06
CA PRO A 41 -9.52 -13.48 13.32
C PRO A 41 -9.66 -15.01 13.28
N THR A 42 -10.65 -15.53 14.01
CA THR A 42 -10.82 -16.97 14.19
C THR A 42 -11.53 -17.66 13.02
N ASP A 43 -12.14 -16.92 12.10
CA ASP A 43 -12.81 -17.49 10.93
C ASP A 43 -11.79 -18.03 9.92
N PRO A 44 -11.98 -19.25 9.37
CA PRO A 44 -11.01 -19.88 8.47
C PRO A 44 -10.77 -19.14 7.15
N VAL A 45 -11.58 -18.13 6.80
CA VAL A 45 -11.29 -17.26 5.65
C VAL A 45 -10.01 -16.43 5.83
N TYR A 46 -9.59 -16.18 7.07
CA TYR A 46 -8.34 -15.47 7.38
C TYR A 46 -7.21 -16.47 7.59
N LYS A 47 -6.69 -17.02 6.49
CA LYS A 47 -5.61 -18.02 6.54
C LYS A 47 -4.30 -17.40 7.01
N ALA A 48 -3.50 -18.17 7.74
CA ALA A 48 -2.13 -17.77 8.06
C ALA A 48 -1.38 -17.35 6.79
N GLY A 49 -0.69 -16.21 6.84
CA GLY A 49 0.00 -15.65 5.67
C GLY A 49 -0.88 -14.81 4.74
N SER A 50 -2.17 -14.65 5.03
CA SER A 50 -3.07 -13.81 4.21
C SER A 50 -2.67 -12.34 4.20
N PHE A 51 -1.98 -11.88 5.25
CA PHE A 51 -1.53 -10.49 5.41
C PHE A 51 0.00 -10.38 5.56
N ASP A 52 0.73 -11.48 5.35
CA ASP A 52 2.20 -11.60 5.40
C ASP A 52 2.75 -11.15 4.06
N LEU A 53 3.18 -9.89 4.00
CA LEU A 53 3.80 -9.30 2.83
C LEU A 53 5.11 -10.04 2.58
N THR A 54 5.43 -10.27 1.31
CA THR A 54 6.73 -10.85 0.94
C THR A 54 7.43 -10.03 -0.13
N GLN A 55 6.67 -9.24 -0.88
CA GLN A 55 7.21 -8.43 -1.96
C GLN A 55 6.31 -7.23 -2.30
N LEU A 56 6.95 -6.09 -2.53
CA LEU A 56 6.45 -5.03 -3.39
C LEU A 56 7.29 -4.99 -4.67
N LYS A 57 6.66 -5.12 -5.82
CA LYS A 57 7.28 -4.86 -7.12
C LYS A 57 6.58 -3.71 -7.82
N VAL A 58 7.37 -2.75 -8.31
CA VAL A 58 6.88 -1.58 -9.03
C VAL A 58 7.55 -1.53 -10.40
N THR A 59 6.75 -1.52 -11.45
CA THR A 59 7.23 -1.51 -12.84
C THR A 59 6.70 -0.27 -13.56
N GLU A 60 7.58 0.55 -14.10
CA GLU A 60 7.24 1.66 -14.99
C GLU A 60 7.47 1.26 -16.44
N LYS A 61 6.43 1.36 -17.27
CA LYS A 61 6.48 1.11 -18.70
C LYS A 61 5.67 2.17 -19.45
N GLY A 62 6.37 3.06 -20.15
CA GLY A 62 5.72 4.19 -20.83
C GLY A 62 5.06 5.13 -19.83
N ASP A 63 3.76 5.40 -19.99
CA ASP A 63 2.97 6.28 -19.13
C ASP A 63 2.28 5.57 -17.96
N LYS A 64 2.56 4.27 -17.77
CA LYS A 64 1.94 3.42 -16.76
C LYS A 64 2.93 2.96 -15.70
N VAL A 65 2.44 2.87 -14.48
CA VAL A 65 3.14 2.25 -13.36
C VAL A 65 2.24 1.15 -12.79
N THR A 66 2.77 -0.07 -12.76
CA THR A 66 2.12 -1.25 -12.20
C THR A 66 2.73 -1.55 -10.84
N PHE A 67 1.87 -1.76 -9.85
CA PHE A 67 2.21 -2.18 -8.50
C PHE A 67 1.75 -3.62 -8.31
N GLU A 68 2.64 -4.46 -7.80
CA GLU A 68 2.39 -5.87 -7.48
C GLU A 68 2.78 -6.11 -6.02
N ILE A 69 1.82 -6.54 -5.21
CA ILE A 69 2.01 -6.94 -3.83
C ILE A 69 1.86 -8.44 -3.74
N THR A 70 2.86 -9.15 -3.22
CA THR A 70 2.82 -10.60 -3.01
C THR A 70 2.71 -10.89 -1.52
N VAL A 71 1.81 -11.80 -1.15
CA VAL A 71 1.64 -12.29 0.23
C VAL A 71 2.02 -13.77 0.37
N ASN A 72 2.13 -14.28 1.59
CA ASN A 72 2.56 -15.66 1.87
C ASN A 72 1.43 -16.70 1.85
N SER A 73 0.21 -16.31 1.46
CA SER A 73 -0.92 -17.22 1.22
C SER A 73 -1.49 -17.02 -0.18
N ASP A 74 -2.17 -18.04 -0.70
CA ASP A 74 -2.99 -17.88 -1.88
C ASP A 74 -4.15 -16.91 -1.58
N LEU A 75 -4.41 -16.03 -2.54
CA LEU A 75 -5.52 -15.09 -2.50
C LEU A 75 -6.82 -15.84 -2.78
N GLU A 76 -7.81 -15.57 -1.96
CA GLU A 76 -9.13 -16.18 -2.06
C GLU A 76 -10.22 -15.12 -2.00
N ASP A 77 -11.34 -15.43 -2.63
CA ASP A 77 -12.50 -14.56 -2.70
C ASP A 77 -13.74 -15.18 -2.04
N PRO A 78 -13.69 -15.49 -0.73
CA PRO A 78 -14.82 -16.10 -0.02
C PRO A 78 -16.06 -15.19 0.03
N TRP A 79 -15.91 -13.89 -0.22
CA TRP A 79 -17.00 -12.93 -0.20
C TRP A 79 -17.55 -12.59 -1.59
N GLY A 80 -17.04 -13.22 -2.65
CA GLY A 80 -17.52 -13.03 -4.02
C GLY A 80 -17.43 -11.57 -4.46
N MET A 81 -16.26 -10.97 -4.31
CA MET A 81 -16.03 -9.57 -4.64
C MET A 81 -16.30 -9.30 -6.12
N PRO A 82 -16.80 -8.11 -6.46
CA PRO A 82 -17.04 -7.74 -7.85
C PRO A 82 -15.79 -7.95 -8.71
N ALA A 83 -15.96 -8.59 -9.86
CA ALA A 83 -14.89 -8.74 -10.83
C ALA A 83 -14.30 -7.36 -11.21
N PRO A 84 -12.98 -7.24 -11.43
CA PRO A 84 -12.00 -8.33 -11.57
C PRO A 84 -11.20 -8.65 -10.28
N ALA A 85 -11.67 -8.25 -9.09
CA ALA A 85 -10.90 -8.34 -7.85
C ALA A 85 -10.33 -9.75 -7.58
N ASN A 86 -11.17 -10.78 -7.43
CA ASN A 86 -10.72 -12.16 -7.18
C ASN A 86 -9.85 -12.34 -5.91
N PHE A 87 -10.08 -11.49 -4.90
CA PHE A 87 -9.62 -11.65 -3.51
C PHE A 87 -10.54 -10.84 -2.61
N SER A 88 -10.70 -11.22 -1.33
CA SER A 88 -11.64 -10.53 -0.42
C SER A 88 -10.99 -9.77 0.74
N VAL A 89 -10.00 -10.38 1.40
CA VAL A 89 -9.68 -9.99 2.79
C VAL A 89 -8.56 -8.97 2.92
N GLN A 90 -7.67 -8.87 1.94
CA GLN A 90 -6.53 -7.94 1.93
C GLN A 90 -6.91 -6.55 1.43
N MET A 91 -6.14 -5.55 1.84
CA MET A 91 -6.06 -4.25 1.16
C MET A 91 -4.65 -3.68 1.36
N ALA A 92 -3.93 -3.43 0.28
CA ALA A 92 -2.57 -2.89 0.36
C ALA A 92 -2.56 -1.38 0.11
N ILE A 93 -1.94 -0.63 1.02
CA ILE A 93 -1.82 0.83 0.94
C ILE A 93 -0.35 1.20 0.75
N ILE A 94 0.00 1.65 -0.45
CA ILE A 94 1.38 1.89 -0.88
C ILE A 94 1.66 3.38 -0.88
N HIS A 95 2.34 3.86 0.15
CA HIS A 95 2.76 5.27 0.26
C HIS A 95 4.06 5.48 -0.51
N ILE A 96 4.16 6.62 -1.19
CA ILE A 96 5.25 6.95 -2.11
C ILE A 96 5.78 8.35 -1.77
N GLN A 97 7.07 8.43 -1.47
CA GLN A 97 7.79 9.68 -1.33
C GLN A 97 8.54 9.98 -2.64
N THR A 98 8.03 10.94 -3.40
CA THR A 98 8.65 11.42 -4.64
C THR A 98 9.61 12.59 -4.41
N GLY A 99 9.46 13.28 -3.27
CA GLY A 99 10.20 14.51 -2.95
C GLY A 99 9.68 15.75 -3.68
N LYS A 100 8.52 15.66 -4.36
CA LYS A 100 7.93 16.76 -5.13
C LYS A 100 6.45 16.95 -4.79
N GLY A 101 6.03 18.21 -4.67
CA GLY A 101 4.66 18.58 -4.32
C GLY A 101 4.38 18.53 -2.81
N PRO A 102 3.12 18.65 -2.39
CA PRO A 102 2.72 18.52 -0.99
C PRO A 102 3.17 17.19 -0.40
N SER A 103 3.56 17.21 0.87
CA SER A 103 3.97 16.01 1.61
C SER A 103 3.17 15.86 2.90
N PHE A 104 2.90 14.62 3.29
CA PHE A 104 2.06 14.28 4.41
C PHE A 104 2.79 13.33 5.36
N THR A 105 2.56 13.50 6.66
CA THR A 105 3.06 12.57 7.70
C THR A 105 1.94 11.74 8.32
N LYS A 106 0.68 12.05 8.03
CA LYS A 106 -0.48 11.29 8.53
C LYS A 106 -0.68 10.03 7.68
N GLY A 107 -1.02 8.91 8.29
CA GLY A 107 -1.49 7.72 7.57
C GLY A 107 -2.90 7.88 6.98
N ILE A 108 -3.35 6.90 6.23
CA ILE A 108 -4.72 6.84 5.72
C ILE A 108 -5.70 6.63 6.89
N PRO A 109 -6.89 7.29 6.90
CA PRO A 109 -7.85 7.11 7.99
C PRO A 109 -8.17 5.65 8.26
N GLY A 110 -8.14 5.27 9.55
CA GLY A 110 -8.34 3.91 10.01
C GLY A 110 -7.06 3.06 10.12
N THR A 111 -5.90 3.54 9.63
CA THR A 111 -4.61 2.82 9.78
C THR A 111 -3.90 3.10 11.10
N ASN A 112 -4.21 4.23 11.75
CA ASN A 112 -3.64 4.67 13.03
C ASN A 112 -2.10 4.72 13.08
N VAL A 113 -1.47 5.01 11.93
CA VAL A 113 -0.02 5.26 11.85
C VAL A 113 0.29 6.70 11.47
N VAL A 114 1.51 7.13 11.80
CA VAL A 114 2.14 8.34 11.26
C VAL A 114 3.45 7.97 10.57
N PHE A 115 4.00 8.91 9.81
CA PHE A 115 5.30 8.79 9.16
C PHE A 115 6.29 9.76 9.81
N ALA A 116 7.53 9.30 9.97
CA ALA A 116 8.63 10.17 10.37
C ALA A 116 8.77 11.35 9.40
N LYS A 117 9.28 12.49 9.89
CA LYS A 117 9.33 13.74 9.10
C LYS A 117 10.16 13.60 7.82
N ASP A 118 11.25 12.84 7.86
CA ASP A 118 12.11 12.52 6.71
C ASP A 118 11.51 11.45 5.77
N SER A 119 10.40 10.85 6.20
CA SER A 119 9.65 9.79 5.53
C SER A 119 8.26 10.24 5.11
N ALA A 120 7.98 11.55 5.12
CA ALA A 120 6.73 12.12 4.64
C ALA A 120 6.47 11.73 3.17
N TRP A 121 5.24 11.37 2.84
CA TRP A 121 4.84 10.84 1.53
C TRP A 121 4.14 11.91 0.69
N ASN A 122 4.16 11.75 -0.63
CA ASN A 122 3.53 12.68 -1.59
C ASN A 122 2.27 12.07 -2.23
N LYS A 123 2.29 10.76 -2.47
CA LYS A 123 1.20 10.00 -3.09
C LYS A 123 0.99 8.68 -2.36
N VAL A 124 -0.21 8.13 -2.51
CA VAL A 124 -0.57 6.82 -1.95
C VAL A 124 -1.42 6.06 -2.96
N VAL A 125 -1.06 4.81 -3.23
CA VAL A 125 -1.83 3.91 -4.08
C VAL A 125 -2.58 2.91 -3.20
N ILE A 126 -3.89 2.78 -3.38
CA ILE A 126 -4.71 1.82 -2.64
C ILE A 126 -5.12 0.68 -3.57
N LEU A 127 -4.59 -0.51 -3.30
CA LEU A 127 -5.00 -1.76 -3.96
C LEU A 127 -6.08 -2.41 -3.10
N SER A 128 -7.33 -2.24 -3.50
CA SER A 128 -8.51 -2.69 -2.76
C SER A 128 -9.28 -3.76 -3.55
N PRO A 129 -9.89 -4.75 -2.88
CA PRO A 129 -10.83 -5.66 -3.52
C PRO A 129 -12.19 -4.98 -3.78
N GLN A 130 -12.43 -3.81 -3.18
CA GLN A 130 -13.63 -3.02 -3.42
C GLN A 130 -13.57 -2.31 -4.78
N PRO A 131 -14.71 -2.09 -5.46
CA PRO A 131 -14.75 -1.33 -6.69
C PRO A 131 -14.10 0.06 -6.53
N ALA A 132 -13.30 0.50 -7.50
CA ALA A 132 -12.56 1.76 -7.43
C ALA A 132 -13.45 2.97 -7.11
N GLY A 133 -14.67 3.00 -7.67
CA GLY A 133 -15.66 4.05 -7.37
C GLY A 133 -16.06 4.11 -5.89
N ARG A 134 -16.15 2.96 -5.22
CA ARG A 134 -16.41 2.89 -3.77
C ARG A 134 -15.23 3.44 -2.99
N VAL A 135 -14.00 3.00 -3.29
CA VAL A 135 -12.78 3.47 -2.62
C VAL A 135 -12.65 4.99 -2.75
N ARG A 136 -12.87 5.56 -3.94
CA ARG A 136 -12.85 7.01 -4.17
C ARG A 136 -13.95 7.74 -3.38
N SER A 137 -15.14 7.15 -3.26
CA SER A 137 -16.24 7.72 -2.45
C SER A 137 -15.89 7.77 -0.96
N GLU A 138 -15.39 6.67 -0.41
CA GLU A 138 -14.91 6.58 0.98
C GLU A 138 -13.78 7.59 1.24
N ALA A 139 -12.81 7.68 0.33
CA ALA A 139 -11.73 8.66 0.40
C ALA A 139 -12.25 10.11 0.41
N LYS A 140 -13.22 10.44 -0.43
CA LYS A 140 -13.82 11.78 -0.47
C LYS A 140 -14.51 12.14 0.84
N GLN A 141 -15.14 11.17 1.50
CA GLN A 141 -15.87 11.39 2.74
C GLN A 141 -14.95 11.47 3.97
N LYS A 142 -13.91 10.63 4.01
CA LYS A 142 -13.12 10.36 5.23
C LYS A 142 -11.69 10.91 5.18
N ALA A 143 -11.17 11.19 3.99
CA ALA A 143 -9.79 11.61 3.76
C ALA A 143 -9.72 12.87 2.86
N ALA A 144 -10.64 13.83 3.05
CA ALA A 144 -10.75 15.02 2.20
C ALA A 144 -9.45 15.85 2.14
N ASP A 145 -8.69 15.90 3.24
CA ASP A 145 -7.38 16.54 3.37
C ASP A 145 -6.27 15.85 2.56
N LEU A 146 -6.46 14.57 2.24
CA LEU A 146 -5.50 13.73 1.52
C LEU A 146 -5.95 13.40 0.08
N LEU A 147 -7.16 13.81 -0.32
CA LEU A 147 -7.83 13.31 -1.52
C LEU A 147 -7.00 13.47 -2.81
N ALA A 148 -6.27 14.58 -2.96
CA ALA A 148 -5.43 14.84 -4.14
C ALA A 148 -4.17 13.93 -4.21
N ALA A 149 -3.82 13.31 -3.10
CA ALA A 149 -2.68 12.41 -2.98
C ALA A 149 -3.07 10.92 -3.14
N ILE A 150 -4.35 10.60 -2.95
CA ILE A 150 -4.89 9.25 -3.08
C ILE A 150 -5.08 8.90 -4.56
N VAL A 151 -4.42 7.83 -4.99
CA VAL A 151 -4.48 7.26 -6.32
C VAL A 151 -5.09 5.86 -6.20
N VAL A 152 -6.18 5.62 -6.91
CA VAL A 152 -6.87 4.33 -6.94
C VAL A 152 -6.79 3.80 -8.37
N PRO A 153 -6.24 2.60 -8.63
CA PRO A 153 -6.36 1.94 -9.92
C PRO A 153 -7.82 1.72 -10.28
N ASP A 154 -8.16 1.78 -11.57
CA ASP A 154 -9.53 1.48 -11.99
C ASP A 154 -9.87 -0.01 -11.80
N GLU A 155 -8.87 -0.87 -11.93
CA GLU A 155 -8.94 -2.30 -11.63
C GLU A 155 -7.79 -2.71 -10.69
N THR A 156 -8.14 -3.46 -9.65
CA THR A 156 -7.20 -4.21 -8.80
C THR A 156 -7.54 -5.68 -8.95
N ILE A 157 -6.55 -6.54 -9.17
CA ILE A 157 -6.75 -7.95 -9.53
C ILE A 157 -5.86 -8.83 -8.66
N GLY A 158 -6.44 -9.86 -8.06
CA GLY A 158 -5.75 -10.93 -7.34
C GLY A 158 -5.52 -12.14 -8.22
N LYS A 159 -4.28 -12.65 -8.27
CA LYS A 159 -3.93 -13.88 -8.96
C LYS A 159 -2.85 -14.65 -8.20
N GLY A 160 -3.14 -15.90 -7.84
CA GLY A 160 -2.24 -16.68 -6.99
C GLY A 160 -2.04 -15.95 -5.67
N ARG A 161 -0.83 -15.47 -5.40
CA ARG A 161 -0.49 -14.72 -4.18
C ARG A 161 -0.32 -13.22 -4.39
N THR A 162 -0.59 -12.74 -5.60
CA THR A 162 -0.24 -11.38 -6.01
C THR A 162 -1.47 -10.53 -6.27
N ILE A 163 -1.51 -9.36 -5.64
CA ILE A 163 -2.48 -8.27 -5.88
C ILE A 163 -1.81 -7.26 -6.82
N THR A 164 -2.46 -6.95 -7.94
CA THR A 164 -1.91 -6.07 -8.97
C THR A 164 -2.85 -4.90 -9.24
N GLY A 165 -2.28 -3.70 -9.39
CA GLY A 165 -3.00 -2.53 -9.88
C GLY A 165 -2.10 -1.65 -10.76
N THR A 166 -2.68 -1.00 -11.78
CA THR A 166 -1.94 -0.12 -12.70
C THR A 166 -2.56 1.27 -12.74
N VAL A 167 -1.72 2.30 -12.65
CA VAL A 167 -2.13 3.72 -12.64
C VAL A 167 -1.31 4.51 -13.66
N SER A 168 -1.73 5.74 -13.98
CA SER A 168 -0.92 6.62 -14.82
C SER A 168 0.25 7.18 -14.02
N LYS A 169 1.45 7.20 -14.61
CA LYS A 169 2.67 7.78 -14.01
C LYS A 169 2.45 9.24 -13.58
N LYS A 170 1.67 10.00 -14.36
CA LYS A 170 1.37 11.40 -14.06
C LYS A 170 0.60 11.60 -12.74
N ASP A 171 -0.18 10.60 -12.31
CA ASP A 171 -0.97 10.67 -11.07
C ASP A 171 -0.07 10.49 -9.84
N LEU A 172 1.08 9.83 -10.02
CA LEU A 172 2.11 9.57 -9.00
C LEU A 172 3.14 10.72 -8.90
N GLY A 173 3.43 11.38 -10.00
CA GLY A 173 4.35 12.51 -10.05
C GLY A 173 5.62 12.23 -10.85
N GLU A 174 6.51 13.20 -10.83
CA GLU A 174 7.71 13.21 -11.66
C GLU A 174 8.89 12.44 -11.05
N GLY A 175 9.84 12.08 -11.90
CA GLY A 175 11.07 11.40 -11.49
C GLY A 175 11.00 9.89 -11.65
N SER A 176 12.14 9.25 -11.39
CA SER A 176 12.33 7.82 -11.59
C SER A 176 11.79 7.02 -10.39
N ILE A 177 11.02 5.95 -10.65
CA ILE A 177 10.54 5.07 -9.57
C ILE A 177 11.69 4.46 -8.75
N ALA A 178 12.86 4.25 -9.34
CA ALA A 178 14.02 3.72 -8.62
C ALA A 178 14.63 4.70 -7.60
N LYS A 179 14.25 5.99 -7.63
CA LYS A 179 14.72 7.01 -6.70
C LYS A 179 13.68 7.41 -5.64
N TRP A 180 12.46 6.89 -5.74
CA TRP A 180 11.41 7.19 -4.78
C TRP A 180 11.56 6.36 -3.50
N GLY A 181 11.00 6.87 -2.40
CA GLY A 181 10.77 6.11 -1.19
C GLY A 181 9.42 5.41 -1.23
N TYR A 182 9.34 4.21 -0.65
CA TYR A 182 8.13 3.41 -0.59
C TYR A 182 7.86 2.94 0.83
N GLN A 183 6.59 2.76 1.16
CA GLN A 183 6.15 2.02 2.34
C GLN A 183 4.82 1.36 2.03
N VAL A 184 4.66 0.11 2.41
CA VAL A 184 3.41 -0.66 2.28
C VAL A 184 2.80 -0.80 3.65
N LEU A 185 1.50 -0.58 3.77
CA LEU A 185 0.73 -1.03 4.92
C LEU A 185 -0.19 -2.12 4.40
N MET A 186 0.02 -3.34 4.88
CA MET A 186 -0.93 -4.42 4.66
C MET A 186 -2.07 -4.30 5.67
N GLN A 187 -3.28 -4.17 5.16
CA GLN A 187 -4.51 -4.07 5.94
C GLN A 187 -5.42 -5.25 5.66
N SER A 188 -6.36 -5.49 6.58
CA SER A 188 -7.57 -6.23 6.25
C SER A 188 -8.67 -5.28 5.76
N ASN A 189 -9.24 -5.62 4.60
CA ASN A 189 -10.39 -4.95 4.01
C ASN A 189 -11.63 -5.11 4.91
N GLU A 190 -12.36 -4.02 5.08
CA GLU A 190 -13.64 -3.98 5.76
C GLU A 190 -14.72 -3.44 4.81
N GLY A 191 -15.73 -4.30 4.55
CA GLY A 191 -16.91 -3.96 3.78
C GLY A 191 -17.82 -2.97 4.50
N PHE A 192 -17.83 -2.99 5.84
CA PHE A 192 -18.67 -2.15 6.69
C PHE A 192 -17.81 -1.36 7.69
N PRO A 193 -16.94 -0.45 7.22
CA PRO A 193 -15.97 0.19 8.09
C PRO A 193 -16.65 1.16 9.04
N ASP A 194 -15.97 1.42 10.15
CA ASP A 194 -16.36 2.49 11.06
C ASP A 194 -16.42 3.85 10.36
N LYS A 195 -17.11 4.80 11.01
CA LYS A 195 -17.42 6.12 10.45
C LYS A 195 -16.17 6.89 9.99
N THR A 196 -15.03 6.69 10.64
CA THR A 196 -13.78 7.39 10.37
C THR A 196 -12.82 6.62 9.47
N ASP A 197 -13.13 5.37 9.16
CA ASP A 197 -12.15 4.41 8.66
C ASP A 197 -12.31 4.17 7.16
N LEU A 198 -11.22 4.25 6.40
CA LEU A 198 -11.25 4.08 4.96
C LEU A 198 -11.11 2.60 4.61
N LEU A 199 -12.21 1.85 4.79
CA LEU A 199 -12.29 0.42 4.43
C LEU A 199 -11.28 -0.47 5.18
N THR A 200 -10.79 -0.01 6.33
CA THR A 200 -9.85 -0.74 7.19
C THR A 200 -10.61 -1.50 8.26
N ARG A 201 -10.24 -2.75 8.49
CA ARG A 201 -10.70 -3.53 9.64
C ARG A 201 -9.83 -3.19 10.85
N LYS A 202 -10.47 -2.91 11.99
CA LYS A 202 -9.80 -2.60 13.25
C LYS A 202 -9.11 -3.83 13.85
N VAL A 203 -8.13 -3.55 14.71
CA VAL A 203 -7.59 -4.51 15.66
C VAL A 203 -8.25 -4.21 17.00
N ASN A 204 -8.62 -5.26 17.72
CA ASN A 204 -9.29 -5.20 19.01
C ASN A 204 -8.35 -5.68 20.11
N GLU A 205 -8.76 -5.51 21.37
CA GLU A 205 -8.04 -6.12 22.50
C GLU A 205 -8.00 -7.65 22.34
N TYR A 206 -9.14 -8.25 22.00
CA TYR A 206 -9.30 -9.69 21.76
C TYR A 206 -9.78 -9.97 20.34
N GLU A 207 -9.27 -11.04 19.75
CA GLU A 207 -9.72 -11.52 18.46
C GLU A 207 -11.18 -12.00 18.51
N GLY A 208 -11.78 -12.14 17.34
CA GLY A 208 -13.07 -12.81 17.18
C GLY A 208 -13.20 -13.33 15.78
N GLN A 209 -14.41 -13.78 15.42
CA GLN A 209 -14.65 -14.38 14.12
C GLN A 209 -14.12 -13.52 12.95
N HIS A 210 -14.43 -12.22 12.94
CA HIS A 210 -13.97 -11.28 11.91
C HIS A 210 -13.18 -10.11 12.49
N ARG A 211 -12.49 -10.29 13.63
CA ARG A 211 -11.75 -9.22 14.31
C ARG A 211 -10.35 -9.68 14.66
N PHE A 212 -9.35 -8.87 14.36
CA PHE A 212 -8.00 -9.09 14.85
C PHE A 212 -7.95 -8.79 16.36
N GLY A 213 -7.06 -9.48 17.08
CA GLY A 213 -6.81 -9.29 18.51
C GLY A 213 -5.41 -8.76 18.79
N GLY A 214 -5.12 -8.49 20.06
CA GLY A 214 -3.79 -8.08 20.54
C GLY A 214 -3.51 -6.57 20.49
N GLY A 215 -4.47 -5.77 20.03
CA GLY A 215 -4.45 -4.32 20.03
C GLY A 215 -5.10 -3.74 21.28
N THR A 216 -6.02 -2.80 21.08
CA THR A 216 -6.88 -2.21 22.13
C THR A 216 -8.30 -2.05 21.59
N ASP A 217 -9.29 -1.80 22.44
CA ASP A 217 -10.64 -1.39 21.99
C ASP A 217 -10.76 0.14 21.82
N THR A 218 -9.64 0.81 21.52
CA THR A 218 -9.51 2.25 21.30
C THR A 218 -8.79 2.49 19.96
N ASP A 219 -8.75 3.72 19.45
CA ASP A 219 -8.02 4.03 18.20
C ASP A 219 -6.54 4.36 18.44
N CYS A 220 -5.95 3.85 19.53
CA CYS A 220 -4.57 4.11 19.88
C CYS A 220 -3.57 3.26 19.09
N ASP A 221 -3.92 2.00 18.83
CA ASP A 221 -3.05 1.04 18.16
C ASP A 221 -3.13 1.11 16.64
N PRO A 222 -2.04 0.80 15.91
CA PRO A 222 -2.05 0.76 14.46
C PRO A 222 -2.89 -0.42 13.97
N HIS A 223 -3.83 -0.20 13.06
CA HIS A 223 -4.59 -1.30 12.47
C HIS A 223 -3.84 -1.98 11.32
N VAL A 224 -2.52 -2.15 11.43
CA VAL A 224 -1.62 -2.64 10.36
C VAL A 224 -1.01 -3.97 10.74
N MET A 225 -1.15 -4.96 9.85
CA MET A 225 -0.66 -6.32 10.10
C MET A 225 0.81 -6.46 9.74
N ASP A 226 1.25 -5.72 8.72
CA ASP A 226 2.57 -5.88 8.14
C ASP A 226 2.98 -4.60 7.37
N VAL A 227 4.26 -4.25 7.42
CA VAL A 227 4.90 -3.15 6.70
C VAL A 227 6.30 -3.53 6.19
N LEU A 228 6.74 -2.94 5.08
CA LEU A 228 8.15 -3.06 4.66
C LEU A 228 9.08 -2.45 5.72
N ALA A 229 10.14 -3.17 6.08
CA ALA A 229 11.05 -2.72 7.13
C ALA A 229 12.54 -2.79 6.74
N GLY A 230 13.39 -2.14 7.54
CA GLY A 230 14.85 -2.16 7.38
C GLY A 230 15.31 -1.66 5.99
N LYS A 231 15.95 -2.56 5.23
CA LYS A 231 16.40 -2.29 3.84
C LYS A 231 15.43 -2.87 2.81
N ALA A 232 14.36 -3.52 3.27
CA ALA A 232 13.40 -4.30 2.51
C ALA A 232 14.08 -5.26 1.52
N VAL A 233 14.90 -6.14 2.10
CA VAL A 233 15.62 -7.21 1.38
C VAL A 233 15.12 -8.61 1.76
N GLY A 234 14.17 -8.71 2.68
CA GLY A 234 13.58 -9.96 3.19
C GLY A 234 14.44 -10.62 4.28
N ASP A 235 15.24 -9.83 5.00
CA ASP A 235 16.08 -10.34 6.08
C ASP A 235 15.26 -10.49 7.37
N LYS A 236 15.50 -11.53 8.16
CA LYS A 236 14.76 -11.76 9.41
C LYS A 236 14.91 -10.64 10.44
N SER A 237 15.96 -9.83 10.37
CA SER A 237 16.11 -8.65 11.22
C SER A 237 15.07 -7.57 10.91
N GLU A 238 14.43 -7.60 9.74
CA GLU A 238 13.40 -6.65 9.34
C GLU A 238 12.12 -6.84 10.16
N ILE A 239 11.84 -8.05 10.67
CA ILE A 239 10.75 -8.33 11.62
C ILE A 239 10.85 -7.43 12.86
N ALA A 240 12.03 -7.36 13.47
CA ALA A 240 12.25 -6.52 14.65
C ALA A 240 12.14 -5.02 14.31
N ALA A 241 12.57 -4.63 13.11
CA ALA A 241 12.44 -3.25 12.63
C ALA A 241 10.97 -2.86 12.37
N GLN A 242 10.15 -3.79 11.86
CA GLN A 242 8.71 -3.62 11.78
C GLN A 242 8.11 -3.43 13.17
N HIS A 243 8.42 -4.32 14.12
CA HIS A 243 7.89 -4.23 15.49
C HIS A 243 8.23 -2.89 16.13
N GLU A 244 9.42 -2.36 15.89
CA GLU A 244 9.81 -1.01 16.34
C GLU A 244 8.97 0.10 15.68
N MET A 245 8.75 0.03 14.36
CA MET A 245 7.94 1.03 13.64
C MET A 245 6.46 1.00 14.05
N LEU A 246 5.91 -0.18 14.30
CA LEU A 246 4.53 -0.38 14.71
C LEU A 246 4.32 -0.27 16.23
N ALA A 247 5.40 -0.16 17.01
CA ALA A 247 5.31 0.03 18.45
C ALA A 247 4.57 1.33 18.79
N TYR A 248 3.60 1.22 19.69
CA TYR A 248 2.75 2.31 20.13
C TYR A 248 2.62 2.32 21.66
N GLU A 249 2.14 3.42 22.21
CA GLU A 249 1.80 3.54 23.63
C GLU A 249 0.51 4.32 23.78
N CYS A 250 -0.38 3.84 24.65
CA CYS A 250 -1.65 4.47 24.97
C CYS A 250 -1.61 5.11 26.35
N ASN A 251 -2.29 6.24 26.48
CA ASN A 251 -2.67 6.76 27.78
C ASN A 251 -3.76 5.87 28.41
N PRO A 252 -3.97 5.92 29.74
CA PRO A 252 -5.03 5.17 30.40
C PRO A 252 -6.45 5.46 29.89
N ASP A 253 -6.66 6.62 29.26
CA ASP A 253 -7.94 7.02 28.66
C ASP A 253 -8.12 6.53 27.22
N GLY A 254 -7.18 5.73 26.70
CA GLY A 254 -7.23 5.22 25.33
C GLY A 254 -6.70 6.17 24.27
N THR A 255 -6.25 7.37 24.63
CA THR A 255 -5.65 8.29 23.66
C THR A 255 -4.20 7.91 23.35
N VAL A 256 -3.72 8.28 22.16
CA VAL A 256 -2.34 8.01 21.74
C VAL A 256 -1.36 8.79 22.62
N LYS A 257 -0.48 8.08 23.34
CA LYS A 257 0.70 8.65 24.01
C LYS A 257 1.91 8.66 23.08
N LYS A 258 2.12 7.56 22.35
CA LYS A 258 3.15 7.43 21.31
C LYS A 258 2.54 6.71 20.10
N PRO A 259 2.49 7.33 18.92
CA PRO A 259 1.96 6.67 17.72
C PRO A 259 3.00 5.71 17.12
N ALA A 260 2.49 4.67 16.44
CA ALA A 260 3.27 3.91 15.47
C ALA A 260 3.81 4.86 14.38
N THR A 261 5.13 4.84 14.16
CA THR A 261 5.83 5.80 13.32
C THR A 261 6.64 5.09 12.25
N LEU A 262 6.15 5.15 11.01
CA LEU A 262 6.71 4.44 9.87
C LEU A 262 7.84 5.24 9.20
N LYS A 263 8.75 4.50 8.56
CA LYS A 263 9.82 5.03 7.71
C LYS A 263 9.67 4.54 6.28
N MET A 264 10.17 5.31 5.31
CA MET A 264 10.21 4.89 3.92
C MET A 264 11.44 4.00 3.66
N VAL A 265 11.27 2.94 2.87
CA VAL A 265 12.37 2.15 2.31
C VAL A 265 12.76 2.66 0.92
N ARG A 266 14.05 2.50 0.56
CA ARG A 266 14.66 2.98 -0.69
C ARG A 266 15.69 1.96 -1.20
N LYS A 267 16.03 2.04 -2.48
CA LYS A 267 17.16 1.30 -3.07
C LYS A 267 18.45 2.10 -3.05
#